data_AF-A0A842TBD8-F1
#
_entry.id   AF-A0A842TBD8-F1
#
_cell.length_a   1.000
_cell.length_b   1.000
_cell.length_c   1.000
_cell.angle_alpha   90.00
_cell.angle_beta   90.00
_cell.angle_gamma   90.00
#
_symmetry.space_group_name_H-M   'P 1'
#
loop_
_entity.id
_entity.type
_entity.pdbx_description
1 polymer ?
#
loop_
_entity_poly.entity_id
_entity_poly.type
_entity_poly.pdbx_seq_one_letter_code
_entity_poly.pdbx_strand_id
1 'polypeptide(L)'
;MEKKYKEFPGVKWIPPPENFISIDIDSCTGCAACLKICLADCFELKNGKAEIKSLEKCMECSSCWYICPTEAIHFTYPAGGTGFKTNFG
;
A
#
# COMPACT_ATOMS: atom_id res chain seq x y z
N MET A 1 -11.11 14.18 -6.75
CA MET A 1 -10.77 15.28 -5.82
C MET A 1 -9.44 14.95 -5.16
N GLU A 2 -8.39 15.76 -5.40
CA GLU A 2 -7.12 15.65 -4.68
C GLU A 2 -7.37 15.85 -3.18
N LYS A 3 -7.17 14.81 -2.37
CA LYS A 3 -7.14 14.95 -0.91
C LYS A 3 -5.77 15.54 -0.54
N LYS A 4 -5.73 16.85 -0.25
CA LYS A 4 -4.56 17.49 0.34
C LYS A 4 -4.41 17.00 1.77
N TYR A 5 -3.56 16.01 2.00
CA TYR A 5 -3.11 15.64 3.34
C TYR A 5 -2.30 16.81 3.90
N LYS A 6 -2.93 17.66 4.73
CA LYS A 6 -2.36 18.90 5.28
C LYS A 6 -1.10 18.68 6.15
N GLU A 7 -0.69 17.44 6.37
CA GLU A 7 0.33 17.05 7.34
C GLU A 7 1.77 17.06 6.78
N PHE A 8 1.97 17.00 5.46
CA PHE A 8 3.33 16.93 4.88
C PHE A 8 3.47 17.87 3.67
N PRO A 9 4.04 19.08 3.85
CA PRO A 9 4.32 20.00 2.75
C PRO A 9 5.14 19.29 1.67
N GLY A 10 4.81 19.49 0.39
CA GLY A 10 5.58 18.90 -0.72
C GLY A 10 5.27 17.44 -1.06
N VAL A 11 4.37 16.78 -0.33
CA VAL A 11 3.88 15.43 -0.65
C VAL A 11 2.49 15.50 -1.28
N LYS A 12 2.28 14.75 -2.35
CA LYS A 12 1.00 14.58 -3.03
C LYS A 12 0.73 13.11 -3.27
N TRP A 13 -0.54 12.73 -3.21
CA TRP A 13 -1.01 11.43 -3.64
C TRP A 13 -2.02 11.59 -4.77
N ILE A 14 -1.69 11.03 -5.93
CA ILE A 14 -2.54 11.08 -7.12
C ILE A 14 -3.17 9.69 -7.30
N PRO A 15 -4.50 9.55 -7.27
CA PRO A 15 -5.15 8.26 -7.40
C PRO A 15 -4.76 7.55 -8.72
N PRO A 16 -4.23 6.32 -8.66
CA PRO A 16 -4.03 5.51 -9.86
C PRO A 16 -5.36 5.04 -10.45
N PRO A 17 -5.42 4.77 -11.77
CA PRO A 17 -6.63 4.26 -12.42
C PRO A 17 -6.95 2.81 -12.02
N GLU A 18 -5.94 2.04 -11.62
CA GLU A 18 -6.04 0.63 -11.26
C GLU A 18 -5.35 0.35 -9.92
N ASN A 19 -5.79 -0.69 -9.24
CA ASN A 19 -5.12 -1.15 -8.03
C ASN A 19 -3.74 -1.74 -8.38
N PHE A 20 -2.72 -1.29 -7.66
CA PHE A 20 -1.32 -1.69 -7.85
C PHE A 20 -0.83 -2.61 -6.71
N ILE A 21 -1.70 -2.90 -5.74
CA ILE A 21 -1.49 -3.90 -4.69
C ILE A 21 -2.75 -4.75 -4.60
N SER A 22 -2.59 -6.07 -4.56
CA SER A 22 -3.66 -7.03 -4.27
C SER A 22 -3.19 -8.12 -3.31
N ILE A 23 -4.14 -8.80 -2.67
CA ILE A 23 -3.87 -9.87 -1.72
C ILE A 23 -4.62 -11.12 -2.20
N ASP A 24 -3.88 -12.21 -2.42
CA ASP A 24 -4.44 -13.55 -2.54
C ASP A 24 -4.85 -14.06 -1.15
N ILE A 25 -6.15 -14.09 -0.90
CA ILE A 25 -6.74 -14.47 0.38
C ILE A 25 -6.54 -15.96 0.69
N ASP A 26 -6.43 -16.81 -0.33
CA ASP A 26 -6.24 -18.24 -0.15
C ASP A 26 -4.83 -18.53 0.37
N SER A 27 -3.83 -17.82 -0.18
CA SER A 27 -2.42 -17.90 0.25
C SER A 27 -2.10 -17.09 1.51
N CYS A 28 -2.97 -16.15 1.91
CA CYS A 28 -2.75 -15.31 3.10
C CYS A 28 -2.95 -16.11 4.41
N THR A 29 -1.95 -16.16 5.27
CA THR A 29 -2.05 -16.89 6.56
C THR A 29 -2.48 -16.03 7.75
N GLY A 30 -2.66 -14.72 7.56
CA GLY A 30 -2.97 -13.80 8.65
C GLY A 30 -1.79 -13.44 9.57
N CYS A 31 -0.55 -13.74 9.17
CA CYS A 31 0.65 -13.52 10.00
C CYS A 31 0.96 -12.04 10.35
N ALA A 32 0.27 -11.10 9.72
CA ALA A 32 0.38 -9.65 9.93
C ALA A 32 1.75 -9.02 9.63
N ALA A 33 2.64 -9.70 8.89
CA ALA A 33 3.94 -9.14 8.51
C ALA A 33 3.79 -7.83 7.70
N CYS A 34 2.82 -7.78 6.78
CA CYS A 34 2.51 -6.58 5.99
C CYS A 34 2.03 -5.40 6.84
N LEU A 35 1.23 -5.65 7.89
CA LEU A 35 0.80 -4.61 8.82
C LEU A 35 2.00 -4.03 9.58
N LYS A 36 2.91 -4.89 10.06
CA LYS A 36 4.07 -4.47 10.86
C LYS A 36 5.10 -3.68 10.06
N ILE A 37 5.32 -4.02 8.79
CA ILE A 37 6.32 -3.35 7.95
C ILE A 37 5.80 -2.09 7.27
N CYS A 38 4.48 -1.94 7.14
CA CYS A 38 3.91 -0.84 6.37
C CYS A 38 3.98 0.48 7.15
N LEU A 39 4.95 1.31 6.76
CA LEU A 39 5.14 2.66 7.31
C LEU A 39 3.92 3.59 7.10
N ALA A 40 3.05 3.26 6.14
CA ALA A 40 1.88 4.05 5.77
C ALA A 40 0.55 3.53 6.37
N ASP A 41 0.59 2.46 7.18
CA ASP A 41 -0.60 1.85 7.79
C ASP A 41 -1.68 1.47 6.75
N CYS A 42 -1.25 0.88 5.63
CA CYS A 42 -2.14 0.53 4.51
C CYS A 42 -2.95 -0.75 4.69
N PHE A 43 -2.65 -1.55 5.72
CA PHE A 43 -3.22 -2.89 5.91
C PHE A 43 -3.93 -2.99 7.25
N GLU A 44 -4.95 -3.84 7.30
CA GLU A 44 -5.62 -4.25 8.53
C GLU A 44 -5.83 -5.77 8.55
N LEU A 45 -6.20 -6.30 9.72
CA LEU A 45 -6.59 -7.69 9.86
C LEU A 45 -8.10 -7.77 10.06
N LYS A 46 -8.76 -8.59 9.23
CA LYS A 46 -10.18 -8.90 9.32
C LYS A 46 -10.38 -10.38 9.10
N ASN A 47 -11.16 -11.01 9.97
CA ASN A 47 -11.46 -12.45 9.91
C ASN A 47 -10.19 -13.33 9.80
N GLY A 48 -9.10 -12.92 10.47
CA GLY A 48 -7.82 -13.64 10.44
C GLY A 48 -7.05 -13.54 9.12
N LYS A 49 -7.45 -12.66 8.19
CA LYS A 49 -6.77 -12.42 6.91
C LYS A 49 -6.38 -10.95 6.80
N ALA A 50 -5.32 -10.67 6.05
CA ALA A 50 -4.92 -9.30 5.76
C ALA A 50 -5.88 -8.70 4.72
N GLU A 51 -6.30 -7.46 4.95
CA GLU A 51 -7.08 -6.65 4.01
C GLU A 51 -6.38 -5.30 3.78
N ILE A 52 -6.62 -4.71 2.60
CA ILE A 52 -6.15 -3.36 2.29
C ILE A 52 -7.10 -2.36 2.95
N LYS A 53 -6.60 -1.67 3.97
CA LYS A 53 -7.31 -0.60 4.68
C LYS A 53 -7.44 0.66 3.80
N SER A 54 -6.32 1.10 3.23
CA SER A 54 -6.28 2.24 2.30
C SER A 54 -4.91 2.32 1.62
N LEU A 55 -4.88 2.64 0.33
CA LEU A 55 -3.65 2.90 -0.42
C LEU A 55 -3.33 4.39 -0.57
N GLU A 56 -4.16 5.29 -0.02
CA GLU A 56 -4.03 6.75 -0.21
C GLU A 56 -2.75 7.35 0.41
N LYS A 57 -2.03 6.57 1.23
CA LYS A 57 -0.75 6.94 1.84
C LYS A 57 0.39 6.01 1.44
N CYS A 58 0.13 5.04 0.56
CA CYS A 58 1.15 4.09 0.13
C CYS A 58 2.31 4.83 -0.53
N MET A 59 3.54 4.54 -0.08
CA MET A 59 4.78 5.15 -0.59
C MET A 59 5.46 4.33 -1.69
N GLU A 60 4.78 3.30 -2.21
CA GLU A 60 5.29 2.45 -3.30
C GLU A 60 6.63 1.74 -2.99
N CYS A 61 6.93 1.54 -1.71
CA CYS A 61 8.21 0.97 -1.26
C CYS A 61 8.36 -0.55 -1.40
N SER A 62 7.32 -1.23 -1.92
CA SER A 62 7.22 -2.70 -2.09
C SER A 62 7.50 -3.58 -0.85
N SER A 63 7.67 -3.00 0.34
CA SER A 63 8.08 -3.74 1.54
C SER A 63 7.06 -4.79 1.99
N CYS A 64 5.76 -4.54 1.76
CA CYS A 64 4.70 -5.49 2.07
C CYS A 64 4.76 -6.74 1.18
N TRP A 65 5.05 -6.58 -0.11
CA TRP A 65 5.28 -7.67 -1.06
C TRP A 65 6.51 -8.47 -0.63
N TYR A 66 7.63 -7.79 -0.38
CA TYR A 66 8.90 -8.44 -0.04
C TYR A 66 8.84 -9.25 1.27
N ILE A 67 8.16 -8.73 2.31
CA ILE A 67 8.11 -9.40 3.62
C ILE A 67 7.11 -10.57 3.67
N CYS A 68 6.23 -10.72 2.67
CA CYS A 68 5.15 -11.70 2.73
C CYS A 68 5.72 -13.12 2.57
N PRO A 69 5.71 -13.97 3.61
CA PRO A 69 6.37 -15.27 3.56
C PRO A 69 5.66 -16.29 2.65
N THR A 70 4.40 -16.03 2.30
CA THR A 70 3.59 -16.89 1.43
C THR A 70 3.34 -16.27 0.06
N GLU A 71 4.02 -15.16 -0.26
CA GLU A 71 3.86 -14.45 -1.54
C GLU A 71 2.42 -14.02 -1.85
N ALA A 72 1.56 -13.98 -0.83
CA ALA A 72 0.14 -13.65 -0.96
C ALA A 72 -0.12 -12.18 -1.33
N ILE A 73 0.88 -11.31 -1.27
CA ILE A 73 0.75 -9.91 -1.69
C ILE A 73 1.34 -9.78 -3.07
N HIS A 74 0.57 -9.25 -4.02
CA HIS A 74 1.08 -8.88 -5.33
C HIS A 74 1.25 -7.37 -5.40
N PHE A 75 2.38 -6.91 -5.94
CA PHE A 75 2.72 -5.50 -6.07
C PHE A 75 3.15 -5.20 -7.49
N THR A 76 2.64 -4.11 -8.04
CA THR A 76 3.14 -3.44 -9.23
C THR A 76 3.32 -1.96 -8.94
N TYR A 77 4.07 -1.25 -9.78
CA TYR A 77 4.06 0.20 -9.71
C TYR A 77 2.78 0.76 -10.31
N PRO A 78 2.21 1.83 -9.74
CA PRO A 78 1.05 2.50 -10.31
C PRO A 78 1.38 3.13 -11.67
N ALA A 79 0.33 3.47 -12.43
CA ALA A 79 0.49 4.10 -13.73
C ALA A 79 1.31 5.39 -13.65
N GLY A 80 2.16 5.62 -14.65
CA GLY A 80 3.03 6.81 -14.70
C GLY A 80 2.25 8.11 -14.48
N GLY A 81 2.77 8.96 -13.60
CA GLY A 81 2.13 10.23 -13.24
C GLY A 81 1.10 10.14 -12.11
N THR A 82 0.80 8.93 -11.62
CA THR A 82 -0.05 8.70 -10.43
C THR A 82 0.78 8.26 -9.21
N GLY A 83 0.12 7.99 -8.09
CA GLY A 83 0.76 7.49 -6.88
C GLY A 83 1.35 8.57 -5.97
N PHE A 84 2.35 8.18 -5.19
CA PHE A 84 3.10 9.00 -4.24
C PHE A 84 4.10 9.89 -4.98
N LYS A 85 3.95 11.21 -4.82
CA LYS A 85 4.83 12.21 -5.42
C LYS A 85 5.35 13.15 -4.36
N THR A 86 6.67 13.32 -4.32
CA THR A 86 7.31 14.32 -3.46
C THR A 86 8.09 15.32 -4.31
N ASN A 87 8.27 16.52 -3.76
CA ASN A 87 9.18 17.51 -4.34
C ASN A 87 10.59 17.44 -3.70
N PHE A 88 10.89 16.38 -2.95
CA PHE A 88 12.12 16.24 -2.16
C PHE A 88 13.12 15.24 -2.73
N GLY A 89 12.77 14.54 -3.83
CA GLY A 89 13.53 13.43 -4.39
C GLY A 89 12.71 12.17 -4.35
#